data_AF-A0A6M0RZV3-F1
#
_entry.id   AF-A0A6M0RZV3-F1
#
_cell.length_a   1.000
_cell.length_b   1.000
_cell.length_c   1.000
_cell.angle_alpha   90.00
_cell.angle_beta   90.00
_cell.angle_gamma   90.00
#
_symmetry.space_group_name_H-M   'P 1'
#
loop_
_entity.id
_entity.type
_entity.pdbx_description
1 polymer ?
#
loop_
_entity_poly.entity_id
_entity_poly.type
_entity_poly.pdbx_seq_one_letter_code
_entity_poly.pdbx_strand_id
1 'polypeptide(L)'
;MIIFRIAEIMTRYKVTVADLANELEIQPNTVSQWRVGKSKPSIDKLNRIMNAIEDIGDSQQLELFPLNINDILSWKTEKQQKAS
;
A
#
# COMPACT_ATOMS: atom_id res chain seq x y z
N MET A 1 8.05 8.06 -13.09
CA MET A 1 6.63 7.91 -12.68
C MET A 1 6.56 7.33 -11.27
N ILE A 2 5.70 7.89 -10.40
CA ILE A 2 5.43 7.35 -9.06
C ILE A 2 4.50 6.15 -9.18
N ILE A 3 4.86 5.05 -8.51
CA ILE A 3 4.07 3.82 -8.43
C ILE A 3 3.75 3.55 -6.96
N PHE A 4 2.47 3.30 -6.70
CA PHE A 4 1.96 2.92 -5.39
C PHE A 4 1.83 1.39 -5.35
N ARG A 5 2.43 0.74 -4.36
CA ARG A 5 2.49 -0.71 -4.17
C ARG A 5 1.49 -1.21 -3.12
N ILE A 6 0.30 -0.61 -3.08
CA ILE A 6 -0.74 -0.90 -2.07
C ILE A 6 -1.13 -2.38 -2.05
N ALA A 7 -1.16 -3.05 -3.21
CA ALA A 7 -1.43 -4.48 -3.27
C ALA A 7 -0.34 -5.31 -2.57
N GLU A 8 0.93 -4.99 -2.81
CA GLU A 8 2.07 -5.75 -2.32
C GLU A 8 2.18 -5.66 -0.80
N ILE A 9 2.02 -4.46 -0.23
CA ILE A 9 2.07 -4.26 1.23
C ILE A 9 0.91 -4.98 1.93
N MET A 10 -0.30 -4.86 1.40
CA MET A 10 -1.48 -5.49 2.00
C MET A 10 -1.33 -7.01 2.01
N THR A 11 -0.81 -7.60 0.93
CA THR A 11 -0.52 -9.03 0.88
C THR A 11 0.59 -9.42 1.86
N ARG A 12 1.67 -8.65 1.96
CA ARG A 12 2.79 -8.93 2.87
C ARG A 12 2.34 -8.96 4.33
N TYR A 13 1.58 -7.95 4.76
CA TYR A 13 1.14 -7.80 6.14
C TYR A 13 -0.25 -8.42 6.39
N LYS A 14 -0.76 -9.23 5.45
CA LYS A 14 -2.05 -9.96 5.52
C LYS A 14 -3.27 -9.07 5.82
N VAL A 15 -3.23 -7.82 5.37
CA VAL A 15 -4.33 -6.85 5.54
C VAL A 15 -5.34 -7.00 4.40
N THR A 16 -6.62 -7.14 4.71
CA THR A 16 -7.67 -7.20 3.67
C THR A 16 -8.14 -5.80 3.26
N VAL A 17 -8.87 -5.73 2.14
CA VAL A 17 -9.52 -4.49 1.69
C VAL A 17 -10.53 -3.98 2.72
N ALA A 18 -11.22 -4.87 3.43
CA ALA A 18 -12.19 -4.51 4.45
C ALA A 18 -11.49 -3.91 5.68
N ASP A 19 -10.41 -4.56 6.15
CA ASP A 19 -9.66 -4.10 7.34
C ASP A 19 -9.10 -2.70 7.11
N LEU A 20 -8.39 -2.50 5.99
CA LEU A 20 -7.79 -1.20 5.69
C LEU A 20 -8.85 -0.12 5.45
N ALA A 21 -9.98 -0.46 4.85
CA ALA A 21 -11.07 0.50 4.64
C ALA A 21 -11.73 0.92 5.96
N ASN A 22 -11.90 -0.05 6.88
CA ASN A 22 -12.43 0.20 8.21
C ASN A 22 -11.48 1.09 9.03
N GLU A 23 -10.20 0.76 9.05
CA GLU A 23 -9.17 1.53 9.79
C GLU A 23 -9.01 2.96 9.25
N LEU A 24 -9.15 3.15 7.93
CA LEU A 24 -9.08 4.47 7.32
C LEU A 24 -10.40 5.25 7.35
N GLU A 25 -11.49 4.62 7.81
CA GLU A 25 -12.86 5.15 7.78
C GLU A 25 -13.30 5.59 6.36
N ILE A 26 -13.04 4.74 5.35
CA ILE A 26 -13.40 5.00 3.94
C ILE A 26 -14.15 3.83 3.31
N GLN A 27 -14.66 4.04 2.10
CA GLN A 27 -15.34 2.98 1.37
C GLN A 27 -14.34 1.89 0.90
N PRO A 28 -14.65 0.60 1.06
CA PRO A 28 -13.83 -0.51 0.56
C PRO A 28 -13.51 -0.43 -0.94
N ASN A 29 -14.44 0.14 -1.73
CA ASN A 29 -14.24 0.35 -3.16
C ASN A 29 -13.04 1.29 -3.44
N THR A 30 -12.82 2.30 -2.60
CA THR A 30 -11.67 3.21 -2.73
C THR A 30 -10.35 2.47 -2.56
N VAL A 31 -10.24 1.63 -1.53
CA VAL A 31 -9.05 0.78 -1.30
C VAL A 31 -8.85 -0.21 -2.44
N SER A 32 -9.94 -0.83 -2.93
CA SER A 32 -9.88 -1.74 -4.09
C SER A 32 -9.32 -1.05 -5.34
N GLN A 33 -9.75 0.18 -5.62
CA GLN A 33 -9.23 0.97 -6.75
C GLN A 33 -7.75 1.32 -6.62
N TRP A 34 -7.28 1.63 -5.40
CA TRP A 34 -5.85 1.83 -5.14
C TRP A 34 -5.05 0.55 -5.37
N ARG A 35 -5.59 -0.60 -4.92
CA ARG A 35 -4.95 -1.91 -5.07
C ARG A 35 -4.69 -2.28 -6.53
N VAL A 36 -5.64 -1.98 -7.42
CA VAL A 36 -5.51 -2.26 -8.86
C VAL A 36 -4.90 -1.11 -9.65
N GLY A 37 -4.47 -0.03 -8.99
CA GLY A 37 -3.86 1.14 -9.63
C GLY A 37 -4.81 2.00 -10.48
N LYS A 38 -6.14 1.79 -10.38
CA LYS A 38 -7.16 2.59 -11.09
C LYS A 38 -7.21 4.02 -10.59
N SER A 39 -6.97 4.22 -9.30
CA SER A 39 -6.79 5.54 -8.68
C SER A 39 -5.58 5.50 -7.75
N LYS A 40 -5.10 6.67 -7.34
CA LYS A 40 -3.96 6.80 -6.43
C LYS A 40 -4.42 7.48 -5.14
N PRO A 41 -3.96 7.05 -3.97
CA PRO A 41 -4.15 7.81 -2.75
C PRO A 41 -3.41 9.15 -2.87
N SER A 42 -3.92 10.19 -2.19
CA SER A 42 -3.17 11.43 -2.03
C SER A 42 -1.96 11.21 -1.14
N ILE A 43 -0.97 12.11 -1.21
CA ILE A 43 0.23 12.03 -0.37
C ILE A 43 -0.13 12.03 1.12
N ASP A 44 -1.10 12.86 1.53
CA ASP A 44 -1.62 12.90 2.91
C ASP A 44 -2.16 11.55 3.39
N LYS A 45 -2.83 10.81 2.50
CA LYS A 45 -3.36 9.48 2.81
C LYS A 45 -2.28 8.42 2.95
N LEU A 46 -1.04 8.67 2.51
CA LEU A 46 0.03 7.66 2.61
C LEU A 46 0.44 7.42 4.06
N ASN A 47 0.62 8.48 4.84
CA ASN A 47 0.94 8.33 6.26
C ASN A 47 -0.19 7.57 6.98
N ARG A 48 -1.45 7.89 6.66
CA ARG A 48 -2.59 7.16 7.21
C ARG A 48 -2.59 5.69 6.84
N ILE A 49 -2.26 5.36 5.59
CA ILE A 49 -2.16 3.96 5.14
C ILE A 49 -1.01 3.24 5.86
N MET A 50 0.14 3.88 6.04
CA MET A 50 1.28 3.30 6.77
C MET A 50 0.90 2.97 8.20
N ASN A 51 0.36 3.95 8.93
CA ASN A 51 -0.07 3.77 10.31
C ASN A 51 -1.13 2.68 10.43
N ALA A 52 -2.16 2.72 9.56
CA ALA A 52 -3.21 1.71 9.56
C ALA A 52 -2.66 0.29 9.39
N ILE A 53 -1.66 0.09 8.52
CA ILE A 53 -1.04 -1.23 8.32
C ILE A 53 -0.15 -1.62 9.51
N GLU A 54 0.51 -0.66 10.15
CA GLU A 54 1.27 -0.91 11.38
C GLU A 54 0.34 -1.34 12.52
N ASP A 55 -0.87 -0.77 12.59
CA ASP A 55 -1.86 -1.05 13.63
C ASP A 55 -2.59 -2.39 13.42
N ILE A 56 -2.96 -2.73 12.17
CA ILE A 56 -3.82 -3.90 11.86
C ILE A 56 -3.08 -5.04 11.15
N GLY A 57 -1.80 -4.84 10.80
CA GLY A 57 -0.99 -5.80 10.07
C GLY A 57 -0.53 -6.99 10.91
N ASP A 58 -0.09 -8.04 10.21
CA ASP A 58 0.52 -9.21 10.84
C ASP A 58 1.79 -8.83 11.62
N SER A 59 1.72 -8.93 12.95
CA SER A 59 2.79 -8.50 13.87
C SER A 59 4.11 -9.24 13.63
N GLN A 60 4.06 -10.53 13.30
CA GLN A 60 5.26 -11.31 12.99
C GLN A 60 5.96 -10.79 11.73
N GLN A 61 5.19 -10.41 10.71
CA GLN A 61 5.74 -9.80 9.49
C GLN A 61 6.34 -8.41 9.77
N LEU A 62 5.69 -7.59 10.60
CA LEU A 62 6.17 -6.26 10.97
C LEU A 62 7.46 -6.31 11.80
N GLU A 63 7.61 -7.30 12.69
CA GLU A 63 8.84 -7.51 13.46
C GLU A 63 10.03 -7.90 12.56
N LEU A 64 9.79 -8.76 11.56
CA LEU A 64 10.84 -9.24 10.64
C LEU A 64 11.17 -8.22 9.55
N PHE A 65 10.16 -7.47 9.09
CA PHE A 65 10.25 -6.50 8.01
C PHE A 65 9.46 -5.25 8.41
N PRO A 66 10.07 -4.32 9.17
CA PRO A 66 9.40 -3.10 9.60
C PRO A 66 9.00 -2.26 8.39
N LEU A 67 7.80 -1.69 8.45
CA LEU A 67 7.19 -0.95 7.34
C LEU A 67 8.09 0.20 6.88
N ASN A 68 8.34 0.29 5.57
CA ASN A 68 9.11 1.40 5.00
C ASN A 68 8.32 2.12 3.90
N ILE A 69 8.55 3.44 3.77
CA ILE A 69 7.92 4.23 2.69
C ILE A 69 8.23 3.70 1.29
N ASN A 70 9.39 3.07 1.10
CA ASN A 70 9.77 2.44 -0.17
C ASN A 70 8.95 1.16 -0.48
N ASP A 71 8.33 0.54 0.52
CA ASP A 71 7.42 -0.58 0.31
C ASP A 71 6.09 -0.12 -0.29
N ILE A 72 5.70 1.13 -0.02
CA ILE A 72 4.48 1.76 -0.53
C ILE A 72 4.73 2.52 -1.83
N LEU A 73 5.87 3.21 -1.95
CA LEU A 73 6.17 4.12 -3.04
C LEU A 73 7.45 3.69 -3.76
N SER A 74 7.38 3.65 -5.09
CA SER A 74 8.57 3.46 -5.91
C SER A 74 8.59 4.37 -7.13
N TRP A 75 9.79 4.70 -7.59
CA TRP A 75 10.02 5.46 -8.81
C TRP A 75 10.38 4.50 -9.94
N LYS A 76 9.61 4.50 -11.04
CA LYS A 76 10.09 3.95 -12.31
C LYS A 76 10.67 5.05 -13.18
N THR A 77 11.93 4.88 -13.58
CA THR A 77 12.57 5.62 -14.67
C THR A 77 12.34 4.87 -15.99
N GLU A 78 12.11 5.60 -17.08
CA GLU A 78 11.70 5.06 -18.40
C GLU A 78 12.64 3.98 -18.98
N LYS A 79 13.90 3.91 -18.53
CA LYS A 79 14.89 2.92 -19.01
C LYS A 79 14.55 1.44 -18.72
N GLN A 80 13.55 1.13 -17.90
CA GLN A 80 13.14 -0.26 -17.62
C GLN A 80 12.03 -0.80 -18.55
N GLN A 81 11.65 -0.06 -19.61
CA GLN A 81 10.70 -0.54 -20.62
C GLN A 81 11.32 -1.38 -21.74
N LYS A 82 12.66 -1.54 -21.79
CA LYS A 82 13.34 -2.41 -22.76
C LYS A 82 14.11 -3.52 -22.06
N ALA A 83 13.39 -4.51 -21.57
CA ALA A 83 13.83 -5.88 -21.55
C ALA A 83 12.60 -6.71 -21.91
N SER A 84 12.60 -7.17 -23.17
CA SER A 84 11.60 -8.02 -23.80
C SER A 84 11.37 -9.33 -23.06
#